data_AF-A0A9E4GY68-F1
#
_entry.id   AF-A0A9E4GY68-F1
#
_cell.length_a   1.000
_cell.length_b   1.000
_cell.length_c   1.000
_cell.angle_alpha   90.00
_cell.angle_beta   90.00
_cell.angle_gamma   90.00
#
_symmetry.space_group_name_H-M   'P 1'
#
loop_
_entity.id
_entity.type
_entity.pdbx_description
1 polymer ?
#
loop_
_entity_poly.entity_id
_entity_poly.type
_entity_poly.pdbx_seq_one_letter_code
_entity_poly.pdbx_strand_id
1 'polypeptide(L)' 'MATTRDVSGWRSRFSELGVEPLPVEPIVSADLFEIERERVFKRVWLKVGRVEEIPEPGCFKV' A
#
# COMPACT_ATOMS: atom_id res chain seq x y z
N MET A 1 -16.89 -25.62 -31.55
CA MET A 1 -16.89 -24.14 -31.44
C MET A 1 -16.19 -23.76 -30.15
N ALA A 2 -15.46 -22.65 -30.19
CA ALA A 2 -14.27 -22.36 -29.40
C ALA A 2 -14.49 -22.16 -27.89
N THR A 3 -13.44 -22.39 -27.10
CA THR A 3 -12.84 -21.36 -26.23
C THR A 3 -11.40 -21.79 -25.92
N THR A 4 -10.44 -21.30 -26.70
CA THR A 4 -9.04 -21.20 -26.27
C THR A 4 -9.04 -20.43 -24.96
N ARG A 5 -8.55 -21.04 -23.86
CA ARG A 5 -8.35 -20.32 -22.60
C ARG A 5 -7.40 -19.16 -22.88
N ASP A 6 -7.94 -17.96 -22.84
CA ASP A 6 -7.15 -16.74 -22.88
C ASP A 6 -6.34 -16.66 -21.58
N VAL A 7 -5.08 -17.09 -21.64
CA VAL A 7 -4.10 -16.98 -20.55
C VAL A 7 -3.54 -15.55 -20.42
N SER A 8 -4.05 -14.57 -21.19
CA SER A 8 -3.54 -13.19 -21.20
C SER A 8 -4.12 -12.28 -20.10
N GLY A 9 -4.97 -12.80 -19.22
CA GLY A 9 -5.50 -12.04 -18.09
C GLY A 9 -4.46 -11.80 -16.99
N TRP A 10 -4.35 -10.57 -16.48
CA TRP A 10 -3.51 -10.23 -15.32
C TRP A 10 -3.73 -11.17 -14.12
N ARG A 11 -4.97 -11.66 -13.94
CA ARG A 11 -5.34 -12.67 -12.94
C ARG A 11 -4.60 -14.00 -13.08
N SER A 12 -4.38 -14.46 -14.31
CA SER A 12 -3.64 -15.70 -14.58
C SER A 12 -2.14 -15.53 -14.35
N ARG A 13 -1.62 -14.30 -14.46
CA ARG A 13 -0.21 -13.98 -14.24
C ARG A 13 0.16 -13.84 -12.77
N PHE A 14 -0.82 -13.53 -11.91
CA PHE A 14 -0.64 -13.32 -10.47
C PHE A 14 -1.63 -14.17 -9.67
N SER A 15 -1.63 -15.47 -9.92
CA SER A 15 -2.55 -16.41 -9.26
C SER A 15 -2.39 -16.45 -7.73
N GLU A 16 -1.22 -16.05 -7.23
CA GLU A 16 -0.87 -16.00 -5.81
C GLU A 16 -1.55 -14.87 -5.03
N LEU A 17 -2.02 -13.82 -5.71
CA LEU A 17 -2.64 -12.66 -5.05
C LEU A 17 -4.07 -12.92 -4.56
N GLY A 18 -4.65 -14.07 -4.91
CA GLY A 18 -6.04 -14.41 -4.59
C GLY A 18 -7.05 -13.60 -5.40
N VAL A 19 -8.27 -14.11 -5.46
CA VAL A 19 -9.42 -13.46 -6.12
C VAL A 19 -10.59 -13.22 -5.18
N GLU A 20 -10.43 -13.62 -3.93
CA GLU A 20 -11.43 -13.46 -2.89
C GLU A 20 -11.62 -11.98 -2.55
N PRO A 21 -12.81 -11.60 -2.06
CA PRO A 21 -13.03 -10.26 -1.54
C PRO A 21 -12.00 -9.89 -0.47
N LEU A 22 -11.50 -8.64 -0.52
CA LEU A 22 -10.57 -8.14 0.49
C LEU A 22 -11.24 -8.04 1.86
N PRO A 23 -10.57 -8.44 2.95
CA PRO A 23 -11.10 -8.29 4.29
C PRO A 23 -11.18 -6.80 4.66
N VAL A 24 -12.26 -6.41 5.34
CA VAL A 24 -12.47 -5.03 5.83
C VAL A 24 -11.74 -4.77 7.16
N GLU A 25 -11.51 -5.83 7.95
CA GLU A 25 -10.94 -5.74 9.30
C GLU A 25 -9.63 -4.93 9.40
N PRO A 26 -8.62 -5.10 8.51
CA PRO A 26 -7.37 -4.31 8.59
C PRO A 26 -7.57 -2.79 8.46
N ILE A 27 -8.69 -2.36 7.90
CA ILE A 27 -8.99 -0.94 7.65
C ILE A 27 -9.69 -0.31 8.86
N VAL A 28 -10.31 -1.10 9.74
CA VAL A 28 -11.11 -0.61 10.88
C VAL A 28 -10.51 -0.97 12.25
N SER A 29 -9.62 -1.95 12.31
CA SER A 29 -9.10 -2.50 13.56
C SER A 29 -7.97 -1.65 14.14
N ALA A 30 -8.18 -1.15 15.37
CA ALA A 30 -7.16 -0.39 16.08
C ALA A 30 -5.93 -1.23 16.45
N ASP A 31 -6.12 -2.51 16.79
CA ASP A 31 -5.02 -3.40 17.16
C ASP A 31 -4.10 -3.70 15.97
N LEU A 32 -4.68 -3.91 14.78
CA LEU A 32 -3.89 -4.10 13.55
C LEU A 32 -3.13 -2.83 13.19
N PHE A 33 -3.74 -1.65 13.36
CA PHE A 33 -3.06 -0.38 13.12
C PHE A 33 -1.81 -0.21 14.00
N GLU A 34 -1.87 -0.57 15.29
CA GLU A 34 -0.68 -0.49 16.16
C GLU A 34 0.42 -1.45 15.71
N ILE A 35 0.07 -2.62 15.15
CA ILE A 35 1.05 -3.52 14.54
C ILE A 35 1.66 -2.91 13.27
N GLU A 36 0.85 -2.27 12.42
CA GLU A 36 1.30 -1.58 11.21
C GLU A 36 2.25 -0.42 11.55
N ARG A 37 1.98 0.33 12.63
CA ARG A 37 2.87 1.38 13.13
C ARG A 37 4.27 0.86 13.39
N GLU A 38 4.38 -0.27 14.09
CA GLU A 38 5.68 -0.84 14.45
C GLU A 38 6.42 -1.49 13.26
N ARG A 39 5.68 -2.15 12.36
CA ARG A 39 6.28 -3.00 11.33
C ARG A 39 6.40 -2.33 9.96
N VAL A 40 5.53 -1.39 9.66
CA VAL A 40 5.48 -0.71 8.36
C VAL A 40 5.93 0.72 8.54
N PHE A 41 5.16 1.56 9.23
CA PHE A 41 5.39 3.01 9.24
C PHE A 41 6.77 3.40 9.80
N LYS A 42 7.26 2.71 10.83
CA LYS A 42 8.61 2.94 11.39
C LYS A 42 9.76 2.41 10.51
N ARG A 43 9.49 1.60 9.50
CA ARG A 43 10.51 0.87 8.72
C ARG A 43 10.57 1.25 7.25
N VAL A 44 9.62 2.04 6.76
CA VAL A 44 9.54 2.48 5.36
C VAL A 44 9.88 3.96 5.22
N TRP A 45 10.29 4.35 4.02
CA TRP A 45 10.45 5.76 3.66
C TRP A 45 9.08 6.41 3.49
N LEU A 46 8.79 7.42 4.31
CA LEU A 46 7.58 8.22 4.24
C LEU A 46 7.88 9.56 3.57
N LYS A 47 7.03 9.98 2.63
CA LYS A 47 7.13 11.30 2.02
C LYS A 47 6.70 12.35 3.04
N VAL A 48 7.64 13.18 3.50
CA VAL A 48 7.37 14.22 4.52
C VAL A 48 7.17 15.62 3.91
N GLY A 49 7.70 15.89 2.72
CA GLY A 49 7.61 17.21 2.10
C GLY A 49 8.40 17.28 0.80
N ARG A 50 8.43 18.47 0.21
CA ARG A 50 9.31 18.85 -0.90
C ARG A 50 10.25 19.96 -0.47
N VAL A 51 11.36 20.11 -1.19
CA VAL A 51 12.43 21.08 -0.84
C VAL A 51 11.92 22.52 -0.87
N GLU A 52 11.05 22.86 -1.82
CA GLU A 52 10.45 24.19 -1.93
C GLU A 52 9.51 24.57 -0.77
N GLU A 53 9.06 23.60 0.05
CA GLU A 53 8.23 23.89 1.23
C GLU A 53 9.06 24.43 2.40
N ILE A 54 10.40 24.29 2.34
CA ILE A 54 11.35 24.70 3.38
C ILE A 54 12.56 25.40 2.70
N PRO A 55 12.39 26.62 2.18
CA PRO A 55 13.41 27.25 1.33
C PRO A 55 14.62 27.77 2.11
N GLU A 56 14.43 28.22 3.34
CA GLU A 56 15.43 28.94 4.14
C GLU A 56 15.75 28.22 5.45
N PRO A 57 16.95 28.42 6.03
CA PRO A 57 17.29 27.92 7.36
C PRO A 57 16.32 28.41 8.43
N GLY A 58 15.77 27.49 9.22
CA GLY A 58 14.80 27.80 10.27
C GLY A 58 13.33 27.68 9.84
N CYS A 59 13.04 27.52 8.55
CA CYS A 59 11.72 27.07 8.11
C CYS A 59 11.48 25.62 8.57
N PHE A 60 10.25 25.31 8.98
CA PHE A 60 9.85 23.95 9.34
C PHE A 60 8.43 23.66 8.87
N LYS A 61 8.11 22.39 8.67
CA LYS A 61 6.79 21.89 8.31
C LYS A 61 6.39 20.82 9.33
N VAL A 62 5.16 20.93 9.85
CA VAL A 62 4.54 19.97 10.78
C VAL A 62 3.58 19.08 10.01
#